data_AF-A0A251TJ68-F1
#
_entry.id   AF-A0A251TJ68-F1
#
_cell.length_a   1.000
_cell.length_b   1.000
_cell.length_c   1.000
_cell.angle_alpha   90.00
_cell.angle_beta   90.00
_cell.angle_gamma   90.00
#
_symmetry.space_group_name_H-M   'P 1'
#
loop_
_entity.id
_entity.type
_entity.pdbx_description
1 polymer ?
#
loop_
_entity_poly.entity_id
_entity_poly.type
_entity_poly.pdbx_seq_one_letter_code
_entity_poly.pdbx_strand_id
1 'polypeptide(L)'
;MPNLRELHMTYGIGGLFPEFLGNLRSLRVLDSSFNSLVGPLPTFHGKVTHVDLSSNNLNWSVLESLGRLRSLQVLNLSRNNFAGPISTFLANLTSLALSSNKLNGSIPESIGRLSFY
;
A
#
# COMPACT_ATOMS: atom_id res chain seq x y z
N MET A 1 -19.20 9.16 6.67
CA MET A 1 -19.13 9.73 5.31
C MET A 1 -19.33 8.61 4.27
N PRO A 2 -20.58 8.31 3.87
CA PRO A 2 -20.86 7.12 3.04
C PRO A 2 -20.32 7.22 1.60
N ASN A 3 -19.98 8.41 1.11
CA ASN A 3 -19.60 8.65 -0.29
C ASN A 3 -18.14 9.05 -0.48
N LEU A 4 -17.31 9.02 0.57
CA LEU A 4 -15.90 9.38 0.44
C LEU A 4 -15.20 8.37 -0.48
N ARG A 5 -14.65 8.85 -1.59
CA ARG A 5 -13.94 8.03 -2.60
C ARG A 5 -12.43 8.19 -2.55
N GLU A 6 -11.98 9.36 -2.12
CA GLU A 6 -10.58 9.71 -2.06
C GLU A 6 -10.31 10.26 -0.67
N LEU A 7 -9.23 9.78 -0.06
CA LEU A 7 -8.80 10.22 1.26
C LEU A 7 -7.31 10.47 1.20
N HIS A 8 -6.95 11.73 1.44
CA HIS A 8 -5.56 12.19 1.55
C HIS A 8 -5.31 12.57 3.00
N MET A 9 -4.34 11.90 3.61
CA MET A 9 -3.96 12.05 5.00
C MET A 9 -2.44 12.09 5.09
N THR A 10 -1.83 13.17 4.59
CA THR A 10 -0.38 13.34 4.53
C THR A 10 0.11 14.23 5.68
N TYR A 11 1.33 13.94 6.16
CA TYR A 11 2.03 14.66 7.24
C TYR A 11 1.42 14.55 8.64
N GLY A 12 2.30 14.37 9.63
CA GLY A 12 1.95 14.49 11.06
C GLY A 12 1.21 13.29 11.66
N ILE A 13 0.98 12.21 10.90
CA ILE A 13 0.36 10.98 11.41
C ILE A 13 1.46 9.98 11.77
N GLY A 14 1.35 9.36 12.94
CA GLY A 14 2.26 8.31 13.39
C GLY A 14 1.50 7.15 14.04
N GLY A 15 2.20 6.02 14.20
CA GLY A 15 1.59 4.82 14.80
C GLY A 15 0.82 3.98 13.79
N LEU A 16 -0.19 3.26 14.27
CA LEU A 16 -1.00 2.35 13.46
C LEU A 16 -2.05 3.11 12.63
N PHE A 17 -2.49 2.50 11.54
CA PHE A 17 -3.65 2.99 10.81
C PHE A 17 -4.92 2.90 11.68
N PRO A 18 -5.77 3.94 11.68
CA PRO A 18 -7.05 3.88 12.38
C PRO A 18 -8.00 2.84 11.77
N GLU A 19 -8.63 2.00 12.60
CA GLU A 19 -9.54 0.94 12.13
C GLU A 19 -10.76 1.47 11.36
N PHE A 20 -11.22 2.70 11.66
CA PHE A 20 -12.39 3.29 11.01
C PHE A 20 -12.22 3.43 9.49
N LEU A 21 -10.99 3.47 8.97
CA LEU A 21 -10.71 3.51 7.53
C LEU A 21 -11.29 2.28 6.82
N GLY A 22 -11.37 1.14 7.50
CA GLY A 22 -11.98 -0.08 6.96
C GLY A 22 -13.46 0.08 6.61
N ASN A 23 -14.16 0.97 7.32
CA ASN A 23 -15.60 1.23 7.14
C ASN A 23 -15.92 2.15 5.97
N LEU A 24 -14.92 2.73 5.30
CA LEU A 24 -15.10 3.61 4.14
C LEU A 24 -15.39 2.79 2.88
N ARG A 25 -16.61 2.24 2.76
CA ARG A 25 -17.02 1.33 1.67
C ARG A 25 -16.91 1.93 0.26
N SER A 26 -17.01 3.26 0.16
CA SER A 26 -16.90 3.99 -1.10
C SER A 26 -15.47 4.37 -1.46
N LEU A 27 -14.49 4.14 -0.59
CA LEU A 27 -13.10 4.53 -0.82
C LEU A 27 -12.52 3.79 -2.03
N ARG A 28 -11.76 4.51 -2.85
CA ARG A 28 -11.09 4.08 -4.08
C ARG A 28 -9.62 4.46 -4.08
N VAL A 29 -9.32 5.65 -3.57
CA VAL A 29 -7.96 6.20 -3.48
C VAL A 29 -7.64 6.47 -2.02
N LEU A 30 -6.52 5.95 -1.55
CA LEU A 30 -5.95 6.26 -0.25
C LEU A 30 -4.54 6.80 -0.45
N ASP A 31 -4.32 8.04 -0.05
CA ASP A 31 -3.00 8.63 0.05
C ASP A 31 -2.72 8.88 1.54
N SER A 32 -1.74 8.16 2.08
CA SER A 32 -1.23 8.34 3.43
C SER A 32 0.29 8.48 3.42
N SER A 33 0.80 9.07 2.33
CA SER A 33 2.22 9.33 2.14
C SER A 33 2.77 10.37 3.13
N PHE A 34 4.10 10.38 3.30
CA PHE A 34 4.81 11.34 4.16
C PHE A 34 4.33 11.35 5.61
N ASN A 35 4.28 10.17 6.22
CA ASN A 35 3.89 10.00 7.63
C ASN A 35 4.93 9.15 8.38
N SER A 36 4.65 8.84 9.65
CA SER A 36 5.42 7.93 10.49
C SER A 36 4.63 6.66 10.80
N LEU A 37 3.85 6.17 9.83
CA LEU A 37 2.98 5.01 10.01
C LEU A 37 3.78 3.71 10.14
N VAL A 38 3.27 2.82 10.97
CA VAL A 38 3.80 1.47 11.24
C VAL A 38 2.67 0.43 11.24
N GLY A 39 3.04 -0.85 11.19
CA GLY A 39 2.10 -1.95 11.36
C GLY A 39 1.14 -2.18 10.18
N PRO A 40 0.10 -3.01 10.39
CA PRO A 40 -0.80 -3.42 9.32
C PRO A 40 -1.81 -2.34 8.95
N LEU A 41 -2.23 -2.36 7.68
CA LEU A 41 -3.41 -1.62 7.25
C LEU A 41 -4.68 -2.24 7.87
N PRO A 42 -5.76 -1.47 8.06
CA PRO A 42 -7.02 -2.01 8.51
C PRO A 42 -7.65 -2.83 7.38
N THR A 43 -8.62 -3.69 7.74
CA THR A 43 -9.36 -4.45 6.72
C THR A 43 -10.31 -3.50 5.98
N PHE A 44 -10.00 -3.20 4.72
CA PHE A 44 -10.88 -2.39 3.88
C PHE A 44 -12.04 -3.22 3.33
N HIS A 45 -13.26 -2.74 3.55
CA HIS A 45 -14.47 -3.33 2.97
C HIS A 45 -14.88 -2.70 1.63
N GLY A 46 -14.17 -1.65 1.21
CA GLY A 46 -14.36 -0.98 -0.08
C GLY A 46 -13.50 -1.60 -1.19
N LYS A 47 -13.74 -1.17 -2.43
CA LYS A 47 -12.94 -1.53 -3.61
C LYS A 47 -11.81 -0.52 -3.80
N VAL A 48 -10.82 -0.53 -2.90
CA VAL A 48 -9.64 0.34 -3.01
C VAL A 48 -8.83 -0.08 -4.24
N THR A 49 -8.46 0.90 -5.06
CA THR A 49 -7.80 0.72 -6.36
C THR A 49 -6.43 1.38 -6.41
N HIS A 50 -6.23 2.47 -5.65
CA HIS A 50 -5.00 3.25 -5.62
C HIS A 50 -4.60 3.48 -4.16
N VAL A 51 -3.35 3.14 -3.84
CA VAL A 51 -2.80 3.29 -2.50
C VAL A 51 -1.40 3.90 -2.59
N ASP A 52 -1.20 5.06 -1.98
CA ASP A 52 0.12 5.65 -1.74
C ASP A 52 0.45 5.62 -0.25
N LEU A 53 1.45 4.83 0.12
CA LEU A 53 2.00 4.72 1.47
C LEU A 53 3.48 5.11 1.50
N SER A 54 3.95 5.85 0.50
CA SER A 54 5.34 6.23 0.40
C SER A 54 5.79 7.11 1.56
N SER A 55 7.09 7.09 1.85
CA SER A 55 7.68 7.91 2.92
C SER A 55 7.01 7.64 4.28
N ASN A 56 7.07 6.38 4.73
CA ASN A 56 6.58 5.90 6.02
C ASN A 56 7.60 4.95 6.67
N ASN A 57 7.25 4.37 7.83
CA ASN A 57 8.08 3.40 8.54
C ASN A 57 7.58 1.95 8.36
N LEU A 58 6.87 1.65 7.27
CA LEU A 58 6.25 0.35 7.04
C LEU A 58 7.27 -0.73 6.67
N ASN A 59 6.90 -1.98 6.95
CA ASN A 59 7.65 -3.18 6.57
C ASN A 59 6.66 -4.29 6.16
N TRP A 60 7.17 -5.49 5.86
CA TRP A 60 6.33 -6.60 5.41
C TRP A 60 5.29 -7.11 6.44
N SER A 61 5.21 -6.57 7.66
CA SER A 61 4.05 -6.84 8.53
C SER A 61 2.73 -6.29 7.96
N VAL A 62 2.79 -5.33 7.03
CA VAL A 62 1.59 -4.79 6.35
C VAL A 62 0.96 -5.74 5.32
N LEU A 63 1.64 -6.85 5.02
CA LEU A 63 1.33 -7.70 3.87
C LEU A 63 -0.03 -8.38 3.89
N GLU A 64 -0.48 -8.86 5.05
CA GLU A 64 -1.78 -9.53 5.16
C GLU A 64 -2.93 -8.63 4.69
N SER A 65 -2.81 -7.34 4.95
CA SER A 65 -3.84 -6.37 4.62
C SER A 65 -3.79 -5.96 3.15
N LEU A 66 -2.59 -5.76 2.58
CA LEU A 66 -2.43 -5.43 1.16
C LEU A 66 -2.87 -6.57 0.24
N GLY A 67 -2.52 -7.83 0.58
CA GLY A 67 -2.93 -9.00 -0.20
C GLY A 67 -4.45 -9.23 -0.27
N ARG A 68 -5.21 -8.61 0.64
CA ARG A 68 -6.69 -8.70 0.67
C ARG A 68 -7.37 -7.67 -0.23
N LEU A 69 -6.65 -6.66 -0.72
CA LEU A 69 -7.16 -5.64 -1.62
C LEU A 69 -7.23 -6.15 -3.06
N ARG A 70 -8.19 -7.03 -3.35
CA ARG A 70 -8.32 -7.68 -4.68
C ARG A 70 -8.59 -6.73 -5.85
N SER A 71 -8.97 -5.48 -5.59
CA SER A 71 -9.20 -4.46 -6.61
C SER A 71 -8.04 -3.48 -6.75
N LEU A 72 -6.95 -3.67 -6.01
CA LEU A 72 -5.78 -2.78 -6.04
C LEU A 72 -5.09 -2.87 -7.39
N GLN A 73 -4.77 -1.71 -7.97
CA GLN A 73 -4.12 -1.58 -9.27
C GLN A 73 -2.82 -0.78 -9.15
N VAL A 74 -2.85 0.33 -8.41
CA VAL A 74 -1.69 1.19 -8.22
C VAL A 74 -1.26 1.16 -6.76
N LEU A 75 0.02 0.88 -6.54
CA LEU A 75 0.60 0.84 -5.21
C LEU A 75 1.97 1.51 -5.16
N ASN A 76 2.10 2.52 -4.31
CA ASN A 76 3.38 3.15 -4.00
C ASN A 76 3.80 2.82 -2.57
N LEU A 77 4.90 2.08 -2.44
CA LEU A 77 5.54 1.68 -1.18
C LEU A 77 6.96 2.25 -1.07
N SER A 78 7.32 3.21 -1.92
CA SER A 78 8.67 3.77 -1.93
C SER A 78 9.04 4.44 -0.60
N ARG A 79 10.32 4.53 -0.27
CA ARG A 79 10.82 5.20 0.95
C ARG A 79 10.19 4.62 2.23
N ASN A 80 10.34 3.32 2.44
CA ASN A 80 9.87 2.60 3.62
C ASN A 80 11.00 1.68 4.15
N ASN A 81 10.66 0.78 5.08
CA ASN A 81 11.57 -0.19 5.67
C ASN A 81 11.34 -1.63 5.15
N PHE A 82 10.80 -1.81 3.94
CA PHE A 82 10.62 -3.15 3.35
C PHE A 82 11.99 -3.80 3.09
N ALA A 83 12.21 -5.00 3.63
CA ALA A 83 13.48 -5.71 3.57
C ALA A 83 13.29 -7.18 3.24
N GLY A 84 14.22 -7.80 2.52
CA GLY A 84 14.04 -9.16 2.01
C GLY A 84 13.47 -9.19 0.58
N PRO A 85 13.03 -10.37 0.09
CA PRO A 85 12.54 -10.53 -1.27
C PRO A 85 11.20 -9.85 -1.51
N ILE A 86 10.94 -9.47 -2.77
CA ILE A 86 9.65 -8.97 -3.21
C ILE A 86 8.63 -10.11 -3.17
N SER A 87 7.52 -9.90 -2.48
CA SER A 87 6.45 -10.89 -2.38
C SER A 87 5.59 -10.91 -3.65
N THR A 88 5.15 -12.11 -4.04
CA THR A 88 4.46 -12.36 -5.32
C THR A 88 3.01 -11.87 -5.38
N PHE A 89 2.36 -11.57 -4.25
CA PHE A 89 0.98 -11.03 -4.26
C PHE A 89 0.89 -9.66 -4.95
N LEU A 90 2.03 -8.97 -5.15
CA LEU A 90 2.13 -7.71 -5.89
C LEU A 90 2.02 -7.89 -7.42
N ALA A 91 1.91 -9.13 -7.92
CA ALA A 91 1.91 -9.47 -9.34
C ALA A 91 0.70 -8.94 -10.14
N ASN A 92 -0.43 -8.67 -9.48
CA ASN A 92 -1.67 -8.28 -10.14
C ASN A 92 -1.87 -6.75 -10.21
N LEU A 93 -0.83 -5.98 -9.87
CA LEU A 93 -0.86 -4.53 -9.98
C LEU A 93 -0.69 -4.09 -11.43
N THR A 94 -1.10 -2.87 -11.75
CA THR A 94 -0.75 -2.21 -13.02
C THR A 94 0.44 -1.27 -12.85
N SER A 95 0.64 -0.76 -11.63
CA SER A 95 1.76 0.11 -11.29
C SER A 95 2.24 -0.15 -9.86
N LEU A 96 3.55 -0.27 -9.69
CA LEU A 96 4.20 -0.60 -8.43
C LEU A 96 5.48 0.21 -8.27
N ALA A 97 5.56 1.00 -7.19
CA ALA A 97 6.78 1.70 -6.81
C ALA A 97 7.35 1.14 -5.49
N LEU A 98 8.58 0.64 -5.56
CA LEU A 98 9.29 0.02 -4.42
C LEU A 98 10.64 0.68 -4.11
N SER A 99 10.98 1.78 -4.79
CA SER A 99 12.28 2.45 -4.67
C SER A 99 12.56 2.92 -3.22
N SER A 100 13.84 3.07 -2.88
CA SER A 100 14.26 3.50 -1.54
C SER A 100 13.74 2.61 -0.40
N ASN A 101 13.80 1.30 -0.60
CA ASN A 101 13.60 0.28 0.43
C ASN A 101 14.88 -0.55 0.61
N LYS A 102 14.87 -1.52 1.53
CA LYS A 102 16.00 -2.43 1.84
C LYS A 102 15.79 -3.81 1.20
N LEU A 103 15.13 -3.84 0.03
CA LEU A 103 14.79 -5.06 -0.69
C LEU A 103 16.05 -5.75 -1.21
N ASN A 104 16.01 -7.08 -1.25
CA ASN A 104 17.10 -7.91 -1.78
C ASN A 104 16.53 -9.10 -2.58
N GLY A 105 17.42 -9.95 -3.09
CA GLY A 105 17.02 -11.08 -3.94
C GLY A 105 16.66 -10.66 -5.36
N SER A 106 16.07 -11.60 -6.11
CA SER A 106 15.65 -11.38 -7.49
C SER A 106 14.25 -10.75 -7.56
N ILE A 107 13.99 -10.03 -8.66
CA ILE A 107 12.64 -9.59 -9.00
C ILE A 107 11.86 -10.84 -9.44
N PRO A 108 10.73 -11.19 -8.78
CA PRO A 108 9.91 -12.32 -9.20
C PRO A 108 9.41 -12.12 -10.63
N GLU A 109 9.35 -13.20 -11.42
CA GLU A 109 8.86 -13.14 -12.81
C GLU A 109 7.44 -12.54 -12.89
N SER A 110 6.61 -12.84 -11.89
CA SER A 110 5.24 -12.32 -11.77
C SER A 110 5.18 -10.79 -11.64
N ILE A 111 6.26 -10.15 -11.18
CA ILE A 111 6.42 -8.69 -11.07
C ILE A 111 7.14 -8.13 -12.30
N GLY A 112 8.09 -8.88 -12.87
CA GLY A 112 8.84 -8.48 -14.07
C GLY A 112 7.96 -8.26 -15.31
N ARG A 113 6.70 -8.73 -15.29
CA ARG A 113 5.70 -8.52 -16.35
C ARG A 113 4.87 -7.23 -16.20
N LEU A 114 5.07 -6.48 -15.12
CA LEU A 114 4.44 -5.17 -14.95
C LEU A 114 4.97 -4.21 -16.03
N SER A 115 4.06 -3.65 -16.82
CA SER A 115 4.41 -2.71 -17.89
C SER A 115 4.85 -1.38 -17.28
N PHE A 116 6.13 -1.04 -17.40
CA PHE A 116 6.61 0.30 -17.09
C PHE A 116 6.18 1.21 -18.24
N TYR A 117 5.11 2.00 -18.05
CA TYR A 117 4.77 3.12 -18.93
C TYR A 117 5.38 4.41 -18.40
#